data_AF-A0AB34HSA6-F1
#
_entry.id   AF-A0AB34HSA6-F1
#
_cell.length_a   1.000
_cell.length_b   1.000
_cell.length_c   1.000
_cell.angle_alpha   90.00
_cell.angle_beta   90.00
_cell.angle_gamma   90.00
#
_symmetry.space_group_name_H-M   'P 1'
#
loop_
_entity.id
_entity.type
_entity.pdbx_description
1 polymer ?
#
loop_
_entity_poly.entity_id
_entity_poly.type
_entity_poly.pdbx_seq_one_letter_code
_entity_poly.pdbx_strand_id
1 'polypeptide(L)'
;MRGGSGVRAPQHPGIAFFLSPSPHPYPPKPYPQEAEVKKAYPGCLLATPGGHVTQPADSGGARLGGWACCSHDCPARDPGRTVIVRMSGKDRIEIFPSRMAQTIMRARLKGAQTGRNLLKKKSDALTLRFRQILKKIIETKMLMGEVMREAAFSLAEAKFTAGDFSTTVIQNVNKAQVKIRAKKDNVAGVTLPVFEHYHEGTDSYELTGLARGGEQLAKLKRNYAKAVELLVELASLQTSFVTLDEAIKITNRRVNAIEHVIIPRIERTLAYIITELDEREREEFYRLKKIQEKKKILKEKSEKDLEQRRAAGEVMEPANLLAEEKDEDLLFE
;
A
#
# COMPACT_ATOMS: atom_id res chain seq x y z
N MET A 1 20.50 -28.07 68.62
CA MET A 1 21.77 -28.07 67.85
C MET A 1 21.45 -28.43 66.41
N ARG A 2 21.91 -27.59 65.46
CA ARG A 2 22.28 -27.87 64.04
C ARG A 2 21.36 -28.85 63.28
N GLY A 3 20.63 -28.44 62.24
CA GLY A 3 21.11 -27.73 61.05
C GLY A 3 21.09 -28.71 59.88
N GLY A 4 20.41 -28.38 58.78
CA GLY A 4 20.30 -29.28 57.63
C GLY A 4 19.31 -28.79 56.56
N SER A 5 19.58 -27.61 56.00
CA SER A 5 18.91 -27.04 54.83
C SER A 5 19.24 -27.84 53.57
N GLY A 6 18.28 -28.62 53.07
CA GLY A 6 18.31 -29.21 51.73
C GLY A 6 17.40 -28.43 50.78
N VAL A 7 17.92 -27.37 50.17
CA VAL A 7 17.23 -26.61 49.12
C VAL A 7 17.17 -27.49 47.86
N ARG A 8 15.97 -27.96 47.55
CA ARG A 8 15.66 -28.76 46.36
C ARG A 8 15.40 -27.79 45.20
N ALA A 9 16.25 -27.84 44.17
CA ALA A 9 16.10 -27.04 42.96
C ALA A 9 14.79 -27.35 42.22
N PRO A 10 14.11 -26.37 41.59
CA PRO A 10 12.94 -26.62 40.77
C PRO A 10 13.35 -27.24 39.43
N GLN A 11 12.88 -28.46 39.19
CA GLN A 11 12.92 -29.13 37.90
C GLN A 11 11.89 -28.45 36.98
N HIS A 12 12.36 -27.85 35.89
CA HIS A 12 11.49 -27.37 34.82
C HIS A 12 10.82 -28.57 34.12
N PRO A 13 9.51 -28.49 33.79
CA PRO A 13 8.86 -29.53 33.02
C PRO A 13 9.42 -29.55 31.60
N GLY A 14 9.91 -30.72 31.18
CA GLY A 14 10.37 -30.98 29.83
C GLY A 14 9.25 -30.71 28.82
N ILE A 15 9.46 -29.70 27.98
CA ILE A 15 8.66 -29.48 26.79
C ILE A 15 9.17 -30.48 25.75
N ALA A 16 8.47 -31.60 25.64
CA ALA A 16 8.61 -32.53 24.54
C ALA A 16 8.07 -31.85 23.27
N PHE A 17 8.95 -31.29 22.43
CA PHE A 17 8.58 -30.92 21.07
C PHE A 17 8.73 -32.16 20.19
N PHE A 18 7.58 -32.77 19.90
CA PHE A 18 7.40 -33.78 18.86
C PHE A 18 7.94 -33.25 17.53
N LEU A 19 8.86 -33.99 16.92
CA LEU A 19 9.15 -33.86 15.49
C LEU A 19 7.87 -34.16 14.72
N SER A 20 7.40 -33.20 13.94
CA SER A 20 6.52 -33.44 12.80
C SER A 20 6.99 -32.56 11.64
N PRO A 21 7.28 -33.13 10.47
CA PRO A 21 7.72 -32.37 9.31
C PRO A 21 6.49 -31.72 8.65
N SER A 22 6.38 -30.39 8.74
CA SER A 22 5.43 -29.63 7.94
C SER A 22 5.89 -29.62 6.47
N PRO A 23 5.07 -30.09 5.51
CA PRO A 23 5.40 -29.97 4.10
C PRO A 23 5.16 -28.51 3.68
N HIS A 24 6.22 -27.76 3.42
CA HIS A 24 6.12 -26.50 2.67
C HIS A 24 5.81 -26.84 1.21
N PRO A 25 4.63 -26.50 0.65
CA PRO A 25 4.49 -26.43 -0.78
C PRO A 25 5.18 -25.13 -1.25
N TYR A 26 5.73 -25.15 -2.46
CA TYR A 26 6.38 -24.05 -3.18
C TYR A 26 7.92 -23.98 -3.06
N PRO A 27 8.64 -24.26 -4.16
CA PRO A 27 10.07 -24.01 -4.24
C PRO A 27 10.35 -22.49 -4.29
N PRO A 28 11.51 -22.03 -3.78
CA PRO A 28 11.92 -20.64 -3.94
C PRO A 28 12.15 -20.33 -5.42
N LYS A 29 11.45 -19.30 -5.94
CA LYS A 29 11.66 -18.83 -7.32
C LYS A 29 13.05 -18.19 -7.45
N PRO A 30 13.76 -18.40 -8.58
CA PRO A 30 15.03 -17.71 -8.83
C PRO A 30 14.81 -16.19 -8.94
N TYR A 31 15.74 -15.41 -8.39
CA TYR A 31 15.73 -13.96 -8.47
C TYR A 31 15.71 -13.48 -9.94
N PRO A 32 14.90 -12.47 -10.29
CA PRO A 32 14.86 -11.98 -11.66
C PRO A 32 16.21 -11.34 -12.02
N GLN A 33 16.81 -11.82 -13.11
CA GLN A 33 18.00 -11.22 -13.71
C GLN A 33 17.66 -9.80 -14.19
N GLU A 34 18.66 -8.91 -14.17
CA GLU A 34 18.56 -7.45 -14.38
C GLU A 34 17.78 -6.99 -15.63
N ALA A 35 17.54 -7.89 -16.59
CA ALA A 35 16.73 -7.64 -17.78
C ALA A 35 15.21 -7.48 -17.50
N GLU A 36 14.65 -8.12 -16.47
CA GLU A 36 13.22 -8.00 -16.14
C GLU A 36 12.89 -6.70 -15.39
N VAL A 37 13.83 -6.19 -14.59
CA VAL A 37 13.67 -4.92 -13.86
C VAL A 37 13.58 -3.73 -14.85
N LYS A 38 14.25 -3.81 -15.99
CA LYS A 38 14.19 -2.79 -17.06
C LYS A 38 12.85 -2.75 -17.80
N LYS A 39 12.12 -3.87 -17.87
CA LYS A 39 10.78 -3.92 -18.51
C LYS A 39 9.67 -3.38 -17.61
N ALA A 40 9.85 -3.39 -16.28
CA ALA A 40 8.83 -2.97 -15.33
C ALA A 40 8.73 -1.44 -15.13
N TYR A 41 9.77 -0.67 -15.50
CA TYR A 41 9.80 0.79 -15.33
C TYR A 41 10.43 1.49 -16.55
N PRO A 42 9.66 1.77 -17.63
CA PRO A 42 10.19 2.39 -18.85
C PRO A 42 10.53 3.88 -18.72
N GLY A 43 10.33 4.49 -17.54
CA GLY A 43 10.43 5.95 -17.34
C GLY A 43 11.75 6.50 -16.79
N CYS A 44 12.78 5.67 -16.58
CA CYS A 44 14.09 6.14 -16.10
C CYS A 44 15.15 6.04 -17.20
N LEU A 45 15.01 6.87 -18.23
CA LEU A 45 16.12 7.22 -19.11
C LEU A 45 16.82 8.45 -18.53
N LEU A 46 18.04 8.22 -18.02
CA LEU A 46 19.02 9.26 -17.79
C LEU A 46 19.31 9.95 -19.12
N ALA A 47 19.07 11.25 -19.18
CA ALA A 47 19.59 12.12 -20.20
C ALA A 47 21.12 12.14 -20.10
N THR A 48 21.81 11.69 -21.14
CA THR A 48 23.23 12.01 -21.36
C THR A 48 23.34 13.15 -22.36
N PRO A 49 24.24 14.13 -22.13
CA PRO A 49 24.40 15.28 -23.02
C PRO A 49 25.38 14.96 -24.16
N GLY A 50 25.17 15.55 -25.32
CA GLY A 50 26.16 15.61 -26.42
C GLY A 50 25.76 14.81 -27.65
N GLY A 51 25.49 15.53 -28.74
CA GLY A 51 24.91 15.00 -29.97
C GLY A 51 25.91 14.42 -30.98
N HIS A 52 25.36 13.63 -31.90
CA HIS A 52 25.44 13.83 -33.35
C HIS A 52 24.51 12.80 -34.01
N VAL A 53 23.50 13.28 -34.73
CA VAL A 53 22.65 12.44 -35.60
C VAL A 53 23.20 12.60 -37.01
N THR A 54 23.77 11.53 -37.54
CA THR A 54 23.93 11.33 -38.98
C THR A 54 23.06 10.15 -39.39
N GLN A 55 22.11 10.42 -40.28
CA GLN A 55 21.31 9.39 -40.96
C GLN A 55 22.22 8.53 -41.85
N PRO A 56 21.80 7.30 -42.16
CA PRO A 56 21.98 6.84 -43.52
C PRO A 56 20.65 6.40 -44.16
N ALA A 57 20.63 6.69 -45.46
CA ALA A 57 19.56 6.50 -46.41
C ALA A 57 19.36 5.03 -46.82
N ASP A 58 18.13 4.78 -47.27
CA ASP A 58 17.67 3.88 -48.32
C ASP A 58 18.63 2.82 -48.88
N SER A 59 18.20 1.57 -48.73
CA SER A 59 18.18 0.49 -49.74
C SER A 59 17.85 -0.80 -48.99
N GLY A 60 17.11 -1.78 -49.47
CA GLY A 60 16.50 -2.14 -50.74
C GLY A 60 15.88 -3.52 -50.47
N GLY A 61 14.79 -3.85 -51.16
CA GLY A 61 13.82 -4.83 -50.69
C GLY A 61 14.25 -6.30 -50.70
N ALA A 62 13.44 -7.12 -50.03
CA ALA A 62 13.08 -8.45 -50.49
C ALA A 62 11.74 -8.86 -49.87
N ARG A 63 10.78 -9.16 -50.76
CA ARG A 63 9.44 -9.69 -50.47
C ARG A 63 9.55 -11.09 -49.85
N LEU A 64 8.55 -11.50 -49.07
CA LEU A 64 7.61 -12.57 -49.42
C LEU A 64 6.68 -12.93 -48.23
N GLY A 65 5.37 -12.99 -48.52
CA GLY A 65 4.30 -13.56 -47.67
C GLY A 65 3.65 -12.54 -46.72
N GLY A 66 2.49 -11.93 -46.98
CA GLY A 66 1.41 -12.27 -47.89
C GLY A 66 0.17 -12.77 -47.14
N TRP A 67 -0.34 -12.03 -46.15
CA TRP A 67 -1.76 -12.08 -45.73
C TRP A 67 -2.37 -10.69 -45.92
N ALA A 68 -3.44 -10.64 -46.70
CA ALA A 68 -4.06 -9.44 -47.23
C ALA A 68 -5.05 -8.79 -46.25
N CYS A 69 -5.20 -7.48 -46.43
CA CYS A 69 -6.39 -6.65 -46.23
C CYS A 69 -7.08 -6.63 -44.86
N CYS A 70 -6.96 -5.48 -44.18
CA CYS A 70 -8.13 -4.63 -43.93
C CYS A 70 -7.67 -3.17 -43.73
N SER A 71 -7.61 -2.45 -44.85
CA SER A 71 -7.75 -0.99 -44.85
C SER A 71 -9.21 -0.70 -44.49
N HIS A 72 -9.49 -0.26 -43.26
CA HIS A 72 -10.60 0.62 -42.90
C HIS A 72 -10.46 1.00 -41.41
N ASP A 73 -10.45 2.31 -41.17
CA ASP A 73 -10.78 2.96 -39.90
C ASP A 73 -9.87 2.72 -38.69
N CYS A 74 -8.76 3.46 -38.64
CA CYS A 74 -8.24 3.97 -37.37
C CYS A 74 -9.03 5.23 -36.99
N PRO A 75 -9.94 5.21 -36.00
CA PRO A 75 -10.52 6.46 -35.52
C PRO A 75 -9.47 7.19 -34.69
N ALA A 76 -9.09 8.36 -35.19
CA ALA A 76 -8.46 9.42 -34.43
C ALA A 76 -9.24 9.65 -33.13
N ARG A 77 -8.50 9.84 -32.04
CA ARG A 77 -9.04 10.04 -30.70
C ARG A 77 -9.58 11.46 -30.59
N ASP A 78 -10.86 11.64 -30.90
CA ASP A 78 -11.58 12.90 -30.68
C ASP A 78 -11.63 13.23 -29.17
N PRO A 79 -11.19 14.43 -28.75
CA PRO A 79 -11.24 14.87 -27.35
C PRO A 79 -12.65 15.28 -26.86
N GLY A 80 -13.72 14.90 -27.56
CA GLY A 80 -15.09 15.34 -27.29
C GLY A 80 -16.12 14.25 -26.97
N ARG A 81 -15.75 12.96 -26.95
CA ARG A 81 -16.73 11.89 -26.69
C ARG A 81 -16.91 11.70 -25.18
N THR A 82 -17.91 12.37 -24.61
CA THR A 82 -18.51 12.01 -23.32
C THR A 82 -18.99 10.57 -23.41
N VAL A 83 -18.21 9.65 -22.84
CA VAL A 83 -18.64 8.28 -22.62
C VAL A 83 -19.78 8.36 -21.62
N ILE A 84 -21.01 8.22 -22.09
CA ILE A 84 -22.14 7.90 -21.22
C ILE A 84 -21.87 6.49 -20.71
N VAL A 85 -21.11 6.41 -19.62
CA VAL A 85 -20.89 5.17 -18.88
C VAL A 85 -22.28 4.76 -18.40
N ARG A 86 -22.82 3.67 -18.97
CA ARG A 86 -24.00 2.99 -18.44
C ARG A 86 -23.74 2.73 -16.95
N MET A 87 -24.39 3.51 -16.09
CA MET A 87 -24.20 3.46 -14.64
C MET A 87 -24.60 2.07 -14.15
N SER A 88 -23.62 1.26 -13.79
CA SER A 88 -23.88 -0.01 -13.11
C SER A 88 -24.31 0.30 -11.68
N GLY A 89 -25.29 -0.43 -11.14
CA GLY A 89 -25.79 -0.22 -9.78
C GLY A 89 -24.72 -0.25 -8.68
N LYS A 90 -23.51 -0.77 -8.98
CA LYS A 90 -22.35 -0.86 -8.07
C LYS A 90 -21.48 0.41 -8.00
N ASP A 91 -21.80 1.43 -8.78
CA ASP A 91 -21.00 2.65 -8.93
C ASP A 91 -21.20 3.68 -7.81
N ARG A 92 -22.21 3.49 -6.96
CA ARG A 92 -22.63 4.41 -5.92
C ARG A 92 -22.75 3.68 -4.58
N ILE A 93 -22.74 4.45 -3.49
CA ILE A 93 -23.05 3.93 -2.16
C ILE A 93 -24.57 3.98 -2.00
N GLU A 94 -25.17 2.86 -1.63
CA GLU A 94 -26.61 2.75 -1.36
C GLU A 94 -26.94 3.51 -0.06
N ILE A 95 -27.37 4.75 -0.21
CA ILE A 95 -27.85 5.58 0.90
C ILE A 95 -29.07 6.38 0.45
N PHE A 96 -30.05 6.49 1.35
CA PHE A 96 -31.24 7.31 1.09
C PHE A 96 -30.87 8.80 1.06
N PRO A 97 -31.34 9.58 0.06
CA PRO A 97 -31.01 10.99 -0.07
C PRO A 97 -31.64 11.80 1.07
N SER A 98 -30.78 12.41 1.89
CA SER A 98 -31.17 13.32 2.98
C SER A 98 -30.07 14.35 3.22
N ARG A 99 -30.41 15.54 3.78
CA ARG A 99 -29.41 16.56 4.14
C ARG A 99 -28.36 16.03 5.13
N MET A 100 -28.77 15.13 6.03
CA MET A 100 -27.84 14.42 6.94
C MET A 100 -26.89 13.51 6.15
N ALA A 101 -27.41 12.70 5.22
CA ALA A 101 -26.58 11.84 4.36
C ALA A 101 -25.58 12.66 3.52
N GLN A 102 -25.98 13.82 3.00
CA GLN A 102 -25.09 14.73 2.28
C GLN A 102 -23.91 15.18 3.15
N THR A 103 -24.18 15.56 4.40
CA THR A 103 -23.16 16.00 5.36
C THR A 103 -22.18 14.87 5.69
N ILE A 104 -22.69 13.66 5.93
CA ILE A 104 -21.88 12.45 6.16
C ILE A 104 -21.00 12.15 4.94
N MET A 105 -21.53 12.23 3.73
CA MET A 105 -20.76 11.96 2.51
C MET A 105 -19.70 13.02 2.23
N ARG A 106 -19.97 14.31 2.51
CA ARG A 106 -18.96 15.38 2.43
C ARG A 106 -17.82 15.15 3.43
N ALA A 107 -18.15 14.76 4.67
CA ALA A 107 -17.15 14.41 5.67
C ALA A 107 -16.28 13.21 5.23
N ARG A 108 -16.90 12.16 4.67
CA ARG A 108 -16.20 11.00 4.11
C ARG A 108 -15.29 11.37 2.94
N LEU A 109 -15.72 12.25 2.05
CA LEU A 109 -14.92 12.74 0.92
C LEU A 109 -13.67 13.47 1.42
N LYS A 110 -13.84 14.41 2.37
CA LYS A 110 -12.72 15.13 2.98
C LYS A 110 -11.75 14.16 3.69
N GLY A 111 -12.28 13.18 4.41
CA GLY A 111 -11.49 12.12 5.05
C GLY A 111 -10.72 11.24 4.06
N ALA A 112 -11.32 10.92 2.91
CA ALA A 112 -10.65 10.15 1.85
C ALA A 112 -9.51 10.95 1.20
N GLN A 113 -9.73 12.24 0.95
CA GLN A 113 -8.70 13.14 0.40
C GLN A 113 -7.52 13.33 1.36
N THR A 114 -7.78 13.59 2.64
CA THR A 114 -6.71 13.70 3.65
C THR A 114 -5.98 12.37 3.83
N GLY A 115 -6.72 11.26 3.88
CA GLY A 115 -6.16 9.91 3.96
C GLY A 115 -5.24 9.58 2.78
N ARG A 116 -5.64 9.94 1.55
CA ARG A 116 -4.80 9.80 0.34
C ARG A 116 -3.48 10.56 0.50
N ASN A 117 -3.54 11.82 0.91
CA ASN A 117 -2.35 12.66 1.05
C ASN A 117 -1.38 12.13 2.13
N LEU A 118 -1.90 11.65 3.25
CA LEU A 118 -1.09 11.04 4.32
C LEU A 118 -0.42 9.74 3.87
N LEU A 119 -1.17 8.86 3.20
CA LEU A 119 -0.63 7.60 2.68
C LEU A 119 0.41 7.84 1.58
N LYS A 120 0.22 8.87 0.76
CA LYS A 120 1.20 9.26 -0.27
C LYS A 120 2.51 9.74 0.35
N LYS A 121 2.45 10.59 1.38
CA LYS A 121 3.64 11.00 2.16
C LYS A 121 4.35 9.80 2.79
N LYS A 122 3.59 8.83 3.34
CA LYS A 122 4.14 7.58 3.88
C LYS A 122 4.84 6.75 2.79
N SER A 123 4.21 6.56 1.62
CA SER A 123 4.82 5.80 0.52
C SER A 123 6.10 6.45 0.01
N ASP A 124 6.15 7.78 -0.05
CA ASP A 124 7.33 8.50 -0.52
C ASP A 124 8.49 8.39 0.48
N ALA A 125 8.20 8.46 1.79
CA ALA A 125 9.20 8.21 2.85
C ALA A 125 9.75 6.78 2.82
N LEU A 126 8.88 5.78 2.62
CA LEU A 126 9.29 4.39 2.47
C LEU A 126 10.15 4.19 1.21
N THR A 127 9.76 4.80 0.09
CA THR A 127 10.51 4.71 -1.18
C THR A 127 11.91 5.35 -1.06
N LEU A 128 12.04 6.43 -0.29
CA LEU A 128 13.34 7.04 -0.02
C LEU A 128 14.25 6.06 0.74
N ARG A 129 13.73 5.43 1.81
CA ARG A 129 14.48 4.43 2.59
C ARG A 129 14.80 3.18 1.77
N PHE A 130 13.87 2.73 0.94
CA PHE A 130 14.07 1.63 0.00
C PHE A 130 15.29 1.87 -0.90
N ARG A 131 15.39 3.06 -1.50
CA ARG A 131 16.53 3.43 -2.36
C ARG A 131 17.84 3.50 -1.58
N GLN A 132 17.83 3.96 -0.33
CA GLN A 132 19.02 3.97 0.53
C GLN A 132 19.51 2.55 0.84
N ILE A 133 18.59 1.65 1.17
CA ILE A 133 18.92 0.23 1.42
C ILE A 133 19.42 -0.44 0.14
N LEU A 134 18.82 -0.16 -1.01
CA LEU A 134 19.25 -0.71 -2.30
C LEU A 134 20.71 -0.33 -2.62
N LYS A 135 21.09 0.93 -2.41
CA LYS A 135 22.49 1.37 -2.59
C LYS A 135 23.43 0.61 -1.66
N LYS A 136 23.09 0.52 -0.37
CA LYS A 136 23.88 -0.25 0.61
C LYS A 136 24.00 -1.73 0.23
N ILE A 137 22.94 -2.36 -0.26
CA ILE A 137 22.99 -3.77 -0.71
C ILE A 137 24.01 -3.94 -1.83
N ILE A 138 24.05 -3.04 -2.81
CA ILE A 138 25.00 -3.13 -3.92
C ILE A 138 26.44 -2.97 -3.42
N GLU A 139 26.69 -1.95 -2.60
CA GLU A 139 28.00 -1.69 -1.98
C GLU A 139 28.47 -2.89 -1.13
N THR A 140 27.64 -3.37 -0.21
CA THR A 140 27.96 -4.51 0.65
C THR A 140 28.13 -5.80 -0.14
N LYS A 141 27.37 -6.01 -1.22
CA LYS A 141 27.51 -7.20 -2.08
C LYS A 141 28.83 -7.20 -2.84
N MET A 142 29.32 -6.04 -3.29
CA MET A 142 30.65 -5.91 -3.90
C MET A 142 31.74 -6.22 -2.88
N LEU A 143 31.68 -5.59 -1.70
CA LEU A 143 32.63 -5.82 -0.60
C LEU A 143 32.65 -7.30 -0.15
N MET A 144 31.48 -7.92 -0.05
CA MET A 144 31.36 -9.35 0.24
C MET A 144 32.12 -10.21 -0.78
N GLY A 145 32.02 -9.87 -2.07
CA GLY A 145 32.72 -10.59 -3.13
C GLY A 145 34.24 -10.54 -3.00
N GLU A 146 34.79 -9.42 -2.52
CA GLU A 146 36.22 -9.25 -2.24
C GLU A 146 36.65 -10.03 -1.00
N VAL A 147 35.93 -9.89 0.11
CA VAL A 147 36.24 -10.59 1.37
C VAL A 147 36.13 -12.11 1.21
N MET A 148 35.13 -12.60 0.47
CA MET A 148 34.98 -14.03 0.19
C MET A 148 36.10 -14.56 -0.71
N ARG A 149 36.60 -13.75 -1.65
CA ARG A 149 37.75 -14.11 -2.50
C ARG A 149 39.02 -14.24 -1.65
N GLU A 150 39.25 -13.31 -0.74
CA GLU A 150 40.38 -13.36 0.20
C GLU A 150 40.28 -14.58 1.13
N ALA A 151 39.10 -14.84 1.70
CA ALA A 151 38.86 -16.01 2.54
C ALA A 151 39.09 -17.34 1.79
N ALA A 152 38.64 -17.42 0.53
CA ALA A 152 38.88 -18.59 -0.32
C ALA A 152 40.36 -18.78 -0.66
N PHE A 153 41.12 -17.69 -0.81
CA PHE A 153 42.56 -17.75 -1.01
C PHE A 153 43.28 -18.25 0.25
N SER A 154 42.92 -17.74 1.44
CA SER A 154 43.45 -18.24 2.72
C SER A 154 43.13 -19.72 2.95
N LEU A 155 42.01 -20.22 2.42
CA LEU A 155 41.68 -21.65 2.41
C LEU A 155 42.69 -22.45 1.58
N ALA A 156 43.05 -21.98 0.39
CA ALA A 156 44.06 -22.63 -0.43
C ALA A 156 45.44 -22.66 0.25
N GLU A 157 45.85 -21.56 0.89
CA GLU A 157 47.10 -21.49 1.68
C GLU A 157 47.10 -22.46 2.87
N ALA A 158 45.99 -22.52 3.60
CA ALA A 158 45.83 -23.45 4.71
C ALA A 158 45.89 -24.90 4.24
N LYS A 159 45.26 -25.24 3.10
CA LYS A 159 45.29 -26.60 2.53
C LYS A 159 46.69 -26.98 2.06
N PHE A 160 47.42 -26.06 1.45
CA PHE A 160 48.78 -26.31 1.01
C PHE A 160 49.72 -26.62 2.18
N THR A 161 49.55 -25.93 3.31
CA THR A 161 50.44 -26.05 4.48
C THR A 161 50.06 -27.20 5.42
N ALA A 162 48.77 -27.37 5.72
CA ALA A 162 48.28 -28.36 6.68
C ALA A 162 47.82 -29.67 6.03
N GLY A 163 47.72 -29.73 4.69
CA GLY A 163 47.13 -30.86 3.96
C GLY A 163 45.59 -30.86 4.05
N ASP A 164 45.00 -32.05 3.99
CA ASP A 164 43.55 -32.22 4.03
C ASP A 164 43.00 -32.23 5.46
N PHE A 165 42.56 -31.05 5.94
CA PHE A 165 41.88 -30.88 7.24
C PHE A 165 40.34 -30.78 7.12
N SER A 166 39.79 -30.84 5.91
CA SER A 166 38.36 -30.65 5.64
C SER A 166 37.48 -31.70 6.32
N THR A 167 37.88 -32.97 6.27
CA THR A 167 37.15 -34.09 6.89
C THR A 167 37.10 -33.95 8.41
N THR A 168 38.23 -33.62 9.03
CA THR A 168 38.35 -33.41 10.48
C THR A 168 37.46 -32.26 10.95
N VAL A 169 37.39 -31.15 10.21
CA VAL A 169 36.52 -30.02 10.56
C VAL A 169 35.05 -30.41 10.45
N ILE A 170 34.65 -31.13 9.40
CA ILE A 170 33.25 -31.54 9.18
C ILE A 170 32.79 -32.55 10.26
N GLN A 171 33.67 -33.46 10.68
CA GLN A 171 33.35 -34.46 11.71
C GLN A 171 33.23 -33.85 13.12
N ASN A 172 33.99 -32.81 13.42
CA ASN A 172 34.08 -32.21 14.76
C ASN A 172 33.10 -31.05 15.01
N VAL A 173 31.99 -30.98 14.27
CA VAL A 173 30.96 -29.93 14.47
C VAL A 173 30.00 -30.32 15.60
N ASN A 174 30.11 -29.65 16.76
CA ASN A 174 29.22 -29.88 17.91
C ASN A 174 28.24 -28.72 18.15
N LYS A 175 28.76 -27.54 18.53
CA LYS A 175 27.97 -26.33 18.83
C LYS A 175 28.47 -25.18 17.96
N ALA A 176 27.55 -24.32 17.54
CA ALA A 176 27.88 -23.10 16.81
C ALA A 176 28.48 -22.05 17.75
N GLN A 177 29.64 -21.51 17.37
CA GLN A 177 30.32 -20.40 18.05
C GLN A 177 29.61 -19.06 17.76
N VAL A 178 29.12 -18.90 16.53
CA VAL A 178 28.39 -17.72 16.05
C VAL A 178 26.90 -18.03 16.01
N LYS A 179 26.10 -17.18 16.65
CA LYS A 179 24.63 -17.23 16.61
C LYS A 179 24.07 -15.89 16.16
N ILE A 180 22.83 -15.91 15.67
CA ILE A 180 22.14 -14.73 15.17
C ILE A 180 20.91 -14.48 16.04
N ARG A 181 20.70 -13.22 16.44
CA ARG A 181 19.48 -12.78 17.13
C ARG A 181 18.67 -11.88 16.21
N ALA A 182 17.36 -12.10 16.18
CA ALA A 182 16.44 -11.23 15.45
C ALA A 182 16.02 -10.06 16.34
N LYS A 183 16.14 -8.85 15.80
CA LYS A 183 15.66 -7.59 16.39
C LYS A 183 14.66 -6.95 15.44
N LYS A 184 13.78 -6.12 16.00
CA LYS A 184 12.77 -5.39 15.23
C LYS A 184 13.18 -3.93 15.16
N ASP A 185 13.23 -3.39 13.95
CA ASP A 185 13.44 -1.96 13.68
C ASP A 185 12.18 -1.33 13.09
N ASN A 186 11.88 -0.08 13.42
CA ASN A 186 10.64 0.59 13.03
C ASN A 186 10.91 1.74 12.08
N VAL A 187 10.48 1.61 10.82
CA VAL A 187 10.64 2.65 9.80
C VAL A 187 9.28 3.09 9.29
N ALA A 188 8.90 4.34 9.57
CA ALA A 188 7.63 4.95 9.14
C ALA A 188 6.37 4.09 9.44
N GLY A 189 6.39 3.36 10.56
CA GLY A 189 5.30 2.48 10.98
C GLY A 189 5.25 1.13 10.26
N VAL A 190 6.36 0.68 9.68
CA VAL A 190 6.59 -0.71 9.22
C VAL A 190 7.69 -1.32 10.08
N THR A 191 7.44 -2.49 10.66
CA THR A 191 8.40 -3.25 11.46
C THR A 191 9.28 -4.09 10.54
N LEU A 192 10.58 -3.80 10.51
CA LEU A 192 11.58 -4.54 9.74
C LEU A 192 12.31 -5.52 10.67
N PRO A 193 12.47 -6.79 10.27
CA PRO A 193 13.38 -7.70 10.97
C PRO A 193 14.82 -7.35 10.61
N VAL A 194 15.65 -7.13 11.63
CA VAL A 194 17.09 -6.93 11.50
C VAL A 194 17.83 -7.99 12.30
N PHE A 195 18.94 -8.47 11.76
CA PHE A 195 19.75 -9.50 12.40
C PHE A 195 20.95 -8.88 13.12
N GLU A 196 21.19 -9.31 14.36
CA GLU A 196 22.38 -8.98 15.12
C GLU A 196 23.24 -10.24 15.30
N HIS A 197 24.54 -10.10 15.00
CA HIS A 197 25.54 -11.14 15.23
C HIS A 197 25.87 -11.24 16.72
N TYR A 198 25.86 -12.45 17.27
CA TYR A 198 26.22 -12.74 18.66
C TYR A 198 27.24 -13.87 18.73
N HIS A 199 28.36 -13.61 19.41
CA HIS A 199 29.45 -14.56 19.55
C HIS A 199 29.41 -15.20 20.95
N GLU A 200 29.15 -16.51 20.99
CA GLU A 200 29.16 -17.29 22.22
C GLU A 200 30.51 -18.01 22.28
N GLY A 201 31.48 -17.37 22.95
CA GLY A 201 32.92 -17.61 22.82
C GLY A 201 33.45 -18.97 23.31
N THR A 202 33.05 -20.06 22.66
CA THR A 202 33.70 -21.37 22.80
C THR A 202 34.35 -21.78 21.48
N ASP A 203 35.67 -21.81 21.47
CA ASP A 203 36.47 -22.17 20.30
C ASP A 203 36.61 -23.70 20.22
N SER A 204 35.71 -24.36 19.48
CA SER A 204 35.72 -25.83 19.34
C SER A 204 36.89 -26.38 18.53
N TYR A 205 37.61 -25.53 17.79
CA TYR A 205 38.66 -25.93 16.86
C TYR A 205 40.07 -25.47 17.28
N GLU A 206 40.29 -25.09 18.54
CA GLU A 206 41.62 -24.60 18.98
C GLU A 206 42.74 -25.64 18.76
N LEU A 207 42.40 -26.93 18.84
CA LEU A 207 43.35 -28.04 18.69
C LEU A 207 43.56 -28.50 17.23
N THR A 208 42.84 -27.94 16.24
CA THR A 208 43.00 -28.35 14.84
C THR A 208 44.25 -27.73 14.23
N GLY A 209 45.22 -28.55 13.81
CA GLY A 209 46.44 -28.11 13.13
C GLY A 209 47.66 -27.85 14.05
N LEU A 210 47.63 -28.37 15.29
CA LEU A 210 48.76 -28.30 16.22
C LEU A 210 50.06 -28.92 15.68
N ALA A 211 49.96 -29.90 14.77
CA ALA A 211 51.14 -30.58 14.22
C ALA A 211 51.76 -29.84 13.02
N ARG A 212 50.95 -29.23 12.14
CA ARG A 212 51.39 -28.48 10.94
C ARG A 212 50.35 -27.42 10.55
N GLY A 213 50.79 -26.20 10.26
CA GLY A 213 49.96 -25.16 9.62
C GLY A 213 48.95 -24.43 10.53
N GLY A 214 49.08 -24.51 11.87
CA GLY A 214 48.16 -23.86 12.81
C GLY A 214 47.99 -22.34 12.63
N GLU A 215 49.06 -21.62 12.27
CA GLU A 215 48.97 -20.17 12.00
C GLU A 215 48.06 -19.85 10.82
N GLN A 216 48.15 -20.64 9.74
CA GLN A 216 47.33 -20.43 8.55
C GLN A 216 45.85 -20.76 8.83
N LEU A 217 45.59 -21.77 9.67
CA LEU A 217 44.23 -22.06 10.14
C LEU A 217 43.67 -20.95 11.03
N ALA A 218 44.49 -20.30 11.86
CA ALA A 218 44.06 -19.14 12.64
C ALA A 218 43.73 -17.94 11.74
N LYS A 219 44.54 -17.68 10.71
CA LYS A 219 44.26 -16.64 9.69
C LYS A 219 42.97 -16.94 8.92
N LEU A 220 42.81 -18.19 8.47
CA LEU A 220 41.58 -18.69 7.84
C LEU A 220 40.35 -18.39 8.69
N LYS A 221 40.38 -18.77 9.98
CA LYS A 221 39.25 -18.55 10.90
C LYS A 221 38.90 -17.07 11.01
N ARG A 222 39.89 -16.18 11.13
CA ARG A 222 39.66 -14.73 11.19
C ARG A 222 39.02 -14.19 9.91
N ASN A 223 39.48 -14.65 8.75
CA ASN A 223 38.95 -14.21 7.45
C ASN A 223 37.52 -14.70 7.23
N TYR A 224 37.22 -15.95 7.57
CA TYR A 224 35.85 -16.49 7.51
C TYR A 224 34.92 -15.89 8.58
N ALA A 225 35.42 -15.58 9.78
CA ALA A 225 34.63 -14.89 10.80
C ALA A 225 34.16 -13.51 10.30
N LYS A 226 35.07 -12.71 9.75
CA LYS A 226 34.74 -11.42 9.11
C LYS A 226 33.77 -11.58 7.94
N ALA A 227 33.93 -12.63 7.13
CA ALA A 227 33.03 -12.91 6.02
C ALA A 227 31.61 -13.23 6.50
N VAL A 228 31.47 -14.02 7.58
CA VAL A 228 30.17 -14.34 8.19
C VAL A 228 29.51 -13.11 8.79
N GLU A 229 30.25 -12.24 9.47
CA GLU A 229 29.72 -10.96 9.97
C GLU A 229 29.10 -10.12 8.85
N LEU A 230 29.83 -9.96 7.74
CA LEU A 230 29.36 -9.21 6.57
C LEU A 230 28.15 -9.90 5.89
N LEU A 231 28.13 -11.24 5.82
CA LEU A 231 26.98 -12.01 5.32
C LEU A 231 25.73 -11.81 6.17
N VAL A 232 25.87 -11.74 7.50
CA VAL A 232 24.74 -11.47 8.40
C VAL A 232 24.19 -10.06 8.18
N GLU A 233 25.06 -9.06 8.02
CA GLU A 233 24.64 -7.70 7.67
C GLU A 233 23.91 -7.65 6.33
N LEU A 234 24.44 -8.32 5.31
CA LEU A 234 23.81 -8.38 3.98
C LEU A 234 22.45 -9.09 4.05
N ALA A 235 22.33 -10.19 4.78
CA ALA A 235 21.07 -10.91 4.97
C ALA A 235 20.03 -10.05 5.70
N SER A 236 20.45 -9.24 6.67
CA SER A 236 19.61 -8.25 7.36
C SER A 236 19.06 -7.21 6.38
N LEU A 237 19.93 -6.65 5.52
CA LEU A 237 19.52 -5.70 4.48
C LEU A 237 18.58 -6.34 3.44
N GLN A 238 18.82 -7.58 3.03
CA GLN A 238 17.97 -8.29 2.06
C GLN A 238 16.58 -8.61 2.62
N THR A 239 16.51 -9.08 3.87
CA THR A 239 15.23 -9.43 4.51
C THR A 239 14.38 -8.18 4.77
N SER A 240 15.02 -7.11 5.24
CA SER A 240 14.36 -5.80 5.38
C SER A 240 13.94 -5.20 4.03
N PHE A 241 14.70 -5.43 2.96
CA PHE A 241 14.36 -4.98 1.61
C PHE A 241 13.09 -5.63 1.06
N VAL A 242 12.96 -6.95 1.17
CA VAL A 242 11.78 -7.68 0.68
C VAL A 242 10.52 -7.27 1.44
N THR A 243 10.61 -7.21 2.78
CA THR A 243 9.48 -6.81 3.62
C THR A 243 9.06 -5.35 3.37
N LEU A 244 10.01 -4.45 3.12
CA LEU A 244 9.73 -3.06 2.80
C LEU A 244 9.11 -2.89 1.40
N ASP A 245 9.55 -3.66 0.40
CA ASP A 245 8.97 -3.67 -0.95
C ASP A 245 7.49 -4.08 -0.93
N GLU A 246 7.16 -5.15 -0.19
CA GLU A 246 5.76 -5.58 -0.03
C GLU A 246 4.90 -4.50 0.62
N ALA A 247 5.42 -3.84 1.66
CA ALA A 247 4.73 -2.73 2.32
C ALA A 247 4.51 -1.53 1.37
N ILE A 248 5.49 -1.19 0.52
CA ILE A 248 5.34 -0.16 -0.52
C ILE A 248 4.25 -0.56 -1.52
N LYS A 249 4.26 -1.80 -2.02
CA LYS A 249 3.23 -2.28 -2.96
C LYS A 249 1.83 -2.23 -2.36
N ILE A 250 1.65 -2.60 -1.10
CA ILE A 250 0.36 -2.52 -0.39
C ILE A 250 -0.08 -1.07 -0.24
N THR A 251 0.81 -0.17 0.19
CA THR A 251 0.48 1.26 0.35
C THR A 251 0.12 1.93 -0.98
N ASN A 252 0.87 1.68 -2.05
CA ASN A 252 0.57 2.21 -3.38
C ASN A 252 -0.77 1.69 -3.91
N ARG A 253 -1.05 0.39 -3.77
CA ARG A 253 -2.36 -0.18 -4.13
C ARG A 253 -3.50 0.50 -3.36
N ARG A 254 -3.31 0.80 -2.08
CA ARG A 254 -4.30 1.49 -1.25
C ARG A 254 -4.51 2.94 -1.70
N VAL A 255 -3.44 3.67 -2.03
CA VAL A 255 -3.54 5.02 -2.59
C VAL A 255 -4.32 5.00 -3.90
N ASN A 256 -3.99 4.08 -4.82
CA ASN A 256 -4.67 3.95 -6.11
C ASN A 256 -6.16 3.58 -5.94
N ALA A 257 -6.48 2.70 -4.98
CA ALA A 257 -7.87 2.36 -4.67
C ALA A 257 -8.66 3.57 -4.15
N ILE A 258 -8.05 4.40 -3.30
CA ILE A 258 -8.69 5.62 -2.81
C ILE A 258 -8.94 6.60 -3.97
N GLU A 259 -7.92 6.80 -4.81
CA GLU A 259 -7.96 7.76 -5.92
C GLU A 259 -8.94 7.37 -7.03
N HIS A 260 -8.90 6.13 -7.50
CA HIS A 260 -9.66 5.72 -8.69
C HIS A 260 -10.97 5.00 -8.40
N VAL A 261 -11.18 4.50 -7.17
CA VAL A 261 -12.40 3.74 -6.81
C VAL A 261 -13.22 4.47 -5.76
N ILE A 262 -12.62 4.84 -4.63
CA ILE A 262 -13.38 5.35 -3.47
C ILE A 262 -13.82 6.80 -3.69
N ILE A 263 -12.91 7.70 -4.06
CA ILE A 263 -13.24 9.12 -4.27
C ILE A 263 -14.31 9.28 -5.36
N PRO A 264 -14.17 8.70 -6.58
CA PRO A 264 -15.19 8.84 -7.62
C PRO A 264 -16.54 8.24 -7.21
N ARG A 265 -16.54 7.15 -6.42
CA ARG A 265 -17.78 6.55 -5.91
C ARG A 265 -18.50 7.48 -4.91
N ILE A 266 -17.76 8.16 -4.04
CA ILE A 266 -18.35 9.13 -3.10
C ILE A 266 -18.86 10.37 -3.85
N GLU A 267 -18.10 10.88 -4.83
CA GLU A 267 -18.50 12.03 -5.64
C GLU A 267 -19.77 11.76 -6.44
N ARG A 268 -19.88 10.59 -7.09
CA ARG A 268 -21.10 10.17 -7.78
C ARG A 268 -22.30 10.03 -6.84
N THR A 269 -22.07 9.58 -5.60
CA THR A 269 -23.12 9.48 -4.57
C THR A 269 -23.54 10.88 -4.09
N LEU A 270 -22.61 11.80 -3.91
CA LEU A 270 -22.90 13.19 -3.55
C LEU A 270 -23.71 13.89 -4.63
N ALA A 271 -23.35 13.71 -5.90
CA ALA A 271 -24.10 14.25 -7.03
C ALA A 271 -25.55 13.74 -7.01
N TYR A 272 -25.75 12.42 -6.83
CA TYR A 272 -27.09 11.83 -6.69
C TYR A 272 -27.90 12.45 -5.55
N ILE A 273 -27.32 12.56 -4.34
CA ILE A 273 -28.02 13.14 -3.19
C ILE A 273 -28.42 14.59 -3.46
N ILE A 274 -27.55 15.38 -4.11
CA ILE A 274 -27.85 16.78 -4.45
C ILE A 274 -29.02 16.83 -5.43
N THR A 275 -28.97 16.06 -6.52
CA THR A 275 -30.05 16.05 -7.52
C THR A 275 -31.40 15.62 -6.93
N GLU A 276 -31.41 14.61 -6.06
CA GLU A 276 -32.64 14.16 -5.39
C GLU A 276 -33.19 15.20 -4.40
N LEU A 277 -32.32 15.86 -3.63
CA LEU A 277 -32.74 16.92 -2.70
C LEU A 277 -33.30 18.13 -3.46
N ASP A 278 -32.65 18.52 -4.56
CA ASP A 278 -33.10 19.64 -5.40
C ASP A 278 -34.47 19.34 -6.02
N GLU A 279 -34.73 18.10 -6.45
CA GLU A 279 -36.05 17.71 -6.99
C GLU A 279 -37.13 17.71 -5.89
N ARG A 280 -36.82 17.25 -4.68
CA ARG A 280 -37.75 17.34 -3.52
C ARG A 280 -38.07 18.79 -3.16
N GLU A 281 -37.06 19.66 -3.13
CA GLU A 281 -37.25 21.09 -2.89
C GLU A 281 -38.10 21.73 -3.99
N ARG A 282 -37.96 21.29 -5.24
CA ARG A 282 -38.78 21.73 -6.38
C ARG A 282 -40.24 21.29 -6.25
N GLU A 283 -40.49 20.04 -5.87
CA GLU A 283 -41.83 19.50 -5.59
C GLU A 283 -42.53 20.27 -4.45
N GLU A 284 -41.82 20.55 -3.36
CA GLU A 284 -42.32 21.34 -2.23
C GLU A 284 -42.60 22.78 -2.62
N PHE A 285 -41.70 23.42 -3.37
CA PHE A 285 -41.89 24.79 -3.87
C PHE A 285 -43.14 24.90 -4.76
N TYR A 286 -43.37 23.93 -5.64
CA TYR A 286 -44.57 23.91 -6.48
C TYR A 286 -45.85 23.74 -5.64
N ARG A 287 -45.84 22.87 -4.63
CA ARG A 287 -46.97 22.68 -3.70
C ARG A 287 -47.30 23.97 -2.95
N LEU A 288 -46.29 24.64 -2.38
CA LEU A 288 -46.46 25.92 -1.68
C LEU A 288 -46.98 27.02 -2.60
N LYS A 289 -46.47 27.11 -3.84
CA LYS A 289 -46.96 28.06 -4.84
C LYS A 289 -48.45 27.83 -5.14
N LYS A 290 -48.88 26.58 -5.31
CA LYS A 290 -50.29 26.24 -5.54
C LYS A 290 -51.17 26.55 -4.34
N ILE A 291 -50.71 26.31 -3.12
CA ILE A 291 -51.41 26.74 -1.88
C ILE A 291 -51.62 28.25 -1.89
N GLN A 292 -50.57 29.01 -2.18
CA GLN A 292 -50.63 30.46 -2.18
C GLN A 292 -51.55 31.00 -3.28
N GLU A 293 -51.53 30.41 -4.48
CA GLU A 293 -52.49 30.70 -5.55
C GLU A 293 -53.93 30.45 -5.09
N LYS A 294 -54.22 29.29 -4.47
CA LYS A 294 -55.55 28.99 -3.93
C LYS A 294 -55.98 29.98 -2.82
N LYS A 295 -55.09 30.30 -1.87
CA LYS A 295 -55.37 31.29 -0.81
C LYS A 295 -55.67 32.68 -1.38
N LYS A 296 -54.95 33.11 -2.43
CA LYS A 296 -55.24 34.38 -3.12
C LYS A 296 -56.62 34.38 -3.80
N ILE A 297 -56.94 33.32 -4.53
CA ILE A 297 -58.25 33.18 -5.19
C ILE A 297 -59.39 33.19 -4.16
N LEU A 298 -59.22 32.52 -3.02
CA LEU A 298 -60.21 32.52 -1.93
C LEU A 298 -60.38 33.92 -1.33
N LYS A 299 -59.28 34.65 -1.08
CA LYS A 299 -59.33 36.04 -0.61
C LYS A 299 -60.07 36.96 -1.60
N GLU A 300 -59.73 36.87 -2.88
CA GLU A 300 -60.40 37.64 -3.94
C GLU A 300 -61.90 37.31 -4.04
N LYS A 301 -62.31 36.06 -3.78
CA LYS A 301 -63.73 35.67 -3.71
C LYS A 301 -64.41 36.25 -2.48
N SER A 302 -63.80 36.13 -1.30
CA SER A 302 -64.36 36.69 -0.07
C SER A 302 -64.49 38.21 -0.12
N GLU A 303 -63.55 38.91 -0.75
CA GLU A 303 -63.60 40.36 -0.95
C GLU A 303 -64.77 40.74 -1.88
N LYS A 304 -64.98 40.00 -2.98
CA LYS A 304 -66.13 40.19 -3.88
C LYS A 304 -67.47 39.90 -3.20
N ASP A 305 -67.54 38.86 -2.36
CA ASP A 305 -68.75 38.52 -1.61
C ASP A 305 -69.07 39.61 -0.56
N LEU A 306 -68.04 40.17 0.09
CA LEU A 306 -68.16 41.32 1.01
C LEU A 306 -68.64 42.59 0.27
N GLU A 307 -68.12 42.86 -0.92
CA GLU A 307 -68.56 43.98 -1.75
C GLU A 307 -70.01 43.82 -2.22
N GLN A 308 -70.43 42.60 -2.58
CA GLN A 308 -71.81 42.29 -2.92
C GLN A 308 -72.76 42.48 -1.73
N ARG A 309 -72.36 42.06 -0.52
CA ARG A 309 -73.13 42.27 0.72
C ARG A 309 -73.21 43.75 1.11
N ARG A 310 -72.14 44.53 0.90
CA ARG A 310 -72.14 45.99 1.08
C ARG A 310 -73.05 46.69 0.08
N ALA A 311 -73.11 46.22 -1.17
CA ALA A 311 -74.02 46.76 -2.19
C ALA A 311 -75.49 46.40 -1.93
N ALA A 312 -75.76 45.29 -1.22
CA ALA A 312 -77.12 44.86 -0.84
C ALA A 312 -77.70 45.57 0.39
N GLY A 313 -76.91 46.39 1.12
CA GLY A 313 -77.42 47.29 2.17
C GLY A 313 -77.65 46.68 3.56
N GLU A 314 -77.03 45.54 3.90
CA GLU A 314 -77.04 45.01 5.27
C GLU A 314 -76.00 45.74 6.16
N VAL A 315 -76.45 46.29 7.30
CA VAL A 315 -75.61 46.95 8.31
C VAL A 315 -74.91 45.89 9.17
N MET A 316 -73.57 45.89 9.21
CA MET A 316 -72.80 44.97 10.06
C MET A 316 -72.64 45.52 11.49
N GLU A 317 -72.98 44.72 12.51
CA GLU A 317 -72.43 44.88 13.86
C GLU A 317 -70.92 44.59 13.85
N PRO A 318 -70.11 45.25 14.69
CA PRO A 318 -68.66 45.06 14.70
C PRO A 318 -68.32 43.67 15.26
N ALA A 319 -68.08 42.71 14.37
CA ALA A 319 -67.56 41.40 14.73
C ALA A 319 -66.16 41.55 15.37
N ASN A 320 -65.94 40.83 16.47
CA ASN A 320 -64.68 40.79 17.22
C ASN A 320 -63.49 40.45 16.30
N LEU A 321 -62.56 41.40 16.15
CA LEU A 321 -61.31 41.32 15.36
C LEU A 321 -60.36 40.15 15.73
N LEU A 322 -60.64 39.40 16.80
CA LEU A 322 -59.80 38.29 17.30
C LEU A 322 -60.30 36.89 16.89
N ALA A 323 -61.46 36.75 16.24
CA ALA A 323 -62.04 35.45 15.90
C ALA A 323 -61.69 34.93 14.50
N GLU A 324 -61.11 35.77 13.63
CA GLU A 324 -60.83 35.43 12.21
C GLU A 324 -59.43 34.86 11.93
N GLU A 325 -58.55 34.73 12.94
CA GLU A 325 -57.23 34.10 12.78
C GLU A 325 -57.24 32.56 12.92
N LYS A 326 -58.38 31.91 12.65
CA LYS A 326 -58.38 30.47 12.41
C LYS A 326 -58.24 30.25 10.91
N ASP A 327 -57.00 30.18 10.44
CA ASP A 327 -56.68 29.60 9.13
C ASP A 327 -57.43 28.26 9.03
N GLU A 328 -58.46 28.17 8.18
CA GLU A 328 -59.03 26.87 7.83
C GLU A 328 -57.94 26.05 7.17
N ASP A 329 -57.57 24.93 7.80
CA ASP A 329 -56.63 23.97 7.25
C ASP A 329 -57.20 23.44 5.93
N LEU A 330 -56.74 24.01 4.82
CA LEU A 330 -56.96 23.49 3.48
C LEU A 330 -56.26 22.14 3.39
N LEU A 331 -56.96 21.09 3.83
CA LEU A 331 -56.60 19.70 3.59
C LEU A 331 -56.62 19.47 2.08
N PHE A 332 -55.45 19.13 1.54
CA PHE A 332 -55.33 18.61 0.19
C PHE A 332 -55.84 17.17 0.21
N GLU A 333 -56.99 16.90 -0.41
CA GLU A 333 -57.28 15.58 -0.96
C GLU A 333 -56.47 15.34 -2.24
#